data_AF-A0A7S0LGB8-F1
#
_entry.id   AF-A0A7S0LGB8-F1
#
_cell.length_a   1.000
_cell.length_b   1.000
_cell.length_c   1.000
_cell.angle_alpha   90.00
_cell.angle_beta   90.00
_cell.angle_gamma   90.00
#
_symmetry.space_group_name_H-M   'P 1'
#
loop_
_entity.id
_entity.type
_entity.pdbx_description
1 polymer ?
#
loop_
_entity_poly.entity_id
_entity_poly.type
_entity_poly.pdbx_seq_one_letter_code
_entity_poly.pdbx_strand_id
1 'polypeptide(L)'
;CYSAHDLAAKAVARVAAHNAERPLFMYLAFQSVHQPYEAPQLYIDRYDWMRQANYTPVTADRQTYAGMVSAMDEAVANVTRAFQGRGPAFWENTLTVFTTDNGGIGQGNNWPLRGRKMTLWEGGTRAIGFIRGAGIAPHLAGSVSTAMMH
;
A
#
# COMPACT_ATOMS: atom_id res chain seq x y z
N CYS A 1 -2.36 3.29 19.26
CA CYS A 1 -2.50 4.33 18.24
C CYS A 1 -1.42 4.08 17.20
N TYR A 2 -1.76 3.87 15.93
CA TYR A 2 -0.80 3.57 14.87
C TYR A 2 -1.25 4.29 13.60
N SER A 3 -0.35 5.06 12.98
CA SER A 3 -0.74 6.08 11.99
C SER A 3 -1.48 5.53 10.78
N ALA A 4 -1.13 4.32 10.32
CA ALA A 4 -1.83 3.66 9.22
C ALA A 4 -3.31 3.40 9.55
N HIS A 5 -3.60 2.96 10.78
CA HIS A 5 -4.95 2.72 11.26
C HIS A 5 -5.73 4.02 11.40
N ASP A 6 -5.10 5.07 11.95
CA ASP A 6 -5.76 6.36 12.15
C ASP A 6 -6.11 7.04 10.81
N LEU A 7 -5.19 6.98 9.84
CA LEU A 7 -5.42 7.51 8.49
C LEU A 7 -6.53 6.74 7.78
N ALA A 8 -6.52 5.40 7.86
CA ALA A 8 -7.59 4.59 7.29
C ALA A 8 -8.94 4.85 7.98
N ALA A 9 -8.99 4.97 9.31
CA ALA A 9 -10.22 5.27 10.03
C ALA A 9 -10.82 6.62 9.60
N LYS A 10 -9.97 7.65 9.42
CA LYS A 10 -10.39 8.95 8.88
C LYS A 10 -10.91 8.81 7.45
N ALA A 11 -10.22 8.08 6.58
CA ALA A 11 -10.65 7.84 5.21
C ALA A 11 -12.01 7.11 5.18
N VAL A 12 -12.18 6.05 5.95
CA VAL A 12 -13.44 5.31 6.10
C VAL A 12 -14.57 6.23 6.54
N ALA A 13 -14.35 7.08 7.55
CA ALA A 13 -15.35 8.04 8.00
C ALA A 13 -15.73 9.04 6.90
N ARG A 14 -14.75 9.51 6.10
CA ARG A 14 -15.02 10.39 4.95
C ARG A 14 -15.83 9.68 3.87
N VAL A 15 -15.48 8.43 3.55
CA VAL A 15 -16.25 7.61 2.60
C VAL A 15 -17.66 7.39 3.10
N ALA A 16 -17.88 7.08 4.38
CA ALA A 16 -19.21 6.86 4.93
C ALA A 16 -20.09 8.11 4.86
N ALA A 17 -19.52 9.28 5.16
CA ALA A 17 -20.25 10.56 5.21
C ALA A 17 -20.43 11.24 3.84
N HIS A 18 -19.79 10.74 2.77
CA HIS A 18 -19.77 11.42 1.47
C HIS A 18 -21.14 11.41 0.76
N ASN A 19 -21.58 12.55 0.23
CA ASN A 19 -22.78 12.60 -0.63
C ASN A 19 -22.45 12.03 -2.02
N ALA A 20 -23.11 10.93 -2.42
CA ALA A 20 -22.87 10.26 -3.70
C ALA A 20 -23.26 11.08 -4.94
N GLU A 21 -24.03 12.16 -4.79
CA GLU A 21 -24.37 13.07 -5.91
C GLU A 21 -23.18 13.92 -6.38
N ARG A 22 -22.09 13.97 -5.61
CA ARG A 22 -20.89 14.73 -5.94
C ARG A 22 -19.69 13.80 -6.14
N PRO A 23 -18.81 14.07 -7.11
CA PRO A 23 -17.56 13.32 -7.24
C PRO A 23 -16.70 13.43 -5.97
N LEU A 24 -16.03 12.34 -5.60
CA LEU A 24 -15.06 12.29 -4.52
C LEU A 24 -13.65 12.15 -5.10
N PHE A 25 -12.74 13.04 -4.69
CA PHE A 25 -11.31 12.83 -4.82
C PHE A 25 -10.71 12.66 -3.42
N MET A 26 -9.94 11.59 -3.24
CA MET A 26 -9.27 11.30 -1.97
C MET A 26 -7.81 10.96 -2.24
N TYR A 27 -6.91 11.75 -1.67
CA TYR A 27 -5.49 11.45 -1.61
C TYR A 27 -5.15 10.93 -0.21
N LEU A 28 -4.80 9.65 -0.12
CA LEU A 28 -4.47 8.98 1.13
C LEU A 28 -2.98 8.60 1.14
N ALA A 29 -2.15 9.52 1.63
CA ALA A 29 -0.71 9.31 1.76
C ALA A 29 -0.39 8.71 3.13
N PHE A 30 -0.18 7.39 3.17
CA PHE A 30 0.27 6.72 4.38
C PHE A 30 1.69 7.17 4.75
N GLN A 31 1.96 7.31 6.06
CA GLN A 31 3.33 7.39 6.56
C GLN A 31 4.05 6.03 6.42
N SER A 32 3.29 4.93 6.55
CA SER A 32 3.81 3.58 6.34
C SER A 32 4.31 3.42 4.89
N VAL A 33 5.43 2.77 4.64
CA VAL A 33 6.31 2.02 5.58
C VAL A 33 7.64 2.74 5.84
N HIS A 34 7.62 4.07 5.87
CA HIS A 34 8.79 4.87 6.18
C HIS A 34 9.21 4.70 7.65
N GLN A 35 10.53 4.73 7.91
CA GLN A 35 11.09 4.75 9.26
C GLN A 35 10.53 5.92 10.11
N PRO A 36 10.48 5.84 11.46
CA PRO A 36 10.99 4.75 12.31
C PRO A 36 10.24 3.43 12.10
N TYR A 37 10.91 2.30 12.35
CA TYR A 37 10.33 0.97 12.19
C TYR A 37 9.50 0.61 13.41
N GLU A 38 8.19 0.82 13.30
CA GLU A 38 7.24 0.60 14.39
C GLU A 38 5.99 -0.05 13.79
N ALA A 39 5.46 -1.09 14.43
CA ALA A 39 4.18 -1.68 14.07
C ALA A 39 3.53 -2.29 15.31
N PRO A 40 2.19 -2.42 15.36
CA PRO A 40 1.55 -3.19 16.43
C PRO A 40 2.08 -4.62 16.45
N GLN A 41 2.35 -5.14 17.66
CA GLN A 41 3.05 -6.42 17.86
C GLN A 41 2.40 -7.58 17.09
N LEU A 42 1.06 -7.61 17.02
CA LEU A 42 0.30 -8.62 16.29
C LEU A 42 0.70 -8.76 14.81
N TYR A 43 1.22 -7.71 14.17
CA TYR A 43 1.70 -7.79 12.79
C TYR A 43 3.16 -8.23 12.72
N ILE A 44 3.97 -7.89 13.72
CA ILE A 44 5.38 -8.29 13.81
C ILE A 44 5.49 -9.80 14.05
N ASP A 45 4.66 -10.34 14.94
CA ASP A 45 4.64 -11.76 15.34
C ASP A 45 4.36 -12.70 14.15
N ARG A 46 3.61 -12.22 13.13
CA ARG A 46 3.34 -12.96 11.89
C ARG A 46 4.62 -13.35 11.14
N TYR A 47 5.73 -12.68 11.44
CA TYR A 47 7.01 -12.82 10.77
C TYR A 47 8.10 -13.42 11.66
N ASP A 48 7.76 -14.03 12.80
CA ASP A 48 8.74 -14.68 13.68
C ASP A 48 9.54 -15.79 12.98
N TRP A 49 8.95 -16.43 11.98
CA TRP A 49 9.63 -17.40 11.11
C TRP A 49 10.85 -16.82 10.40
N MET A 50 10.89 -15.50 10.14
CA MET A 50 12.04 -14.87 9.49
C MET A 50 13.32 -14.98 10.32
N ARG A 51 13.21 -15.12 11.65
CA ARG A 51 14.36 -15.34 12.54
C ARG A 51 14.92 -16.76 12.43
N GLN A 52 14.08 -17.72 12.02
CA GLN A 52 14.42 -19.15 12.00
C GLN A 52 15.04 -19.59 10.67
N ALA A 53 14.80 -18.84 9.61
CA ALA A 53 14.95 -19.34 8.25
C ALA A 53 16.38 -19.19 7.65
N ASN A 54 17.43 -19.01 8.46
CA ASN A 54 18.83 -18.80 7.99
C ASN A 54 19.02 -17.70 6.90
N TYR A 55 17.99 -16.91 6.62
CA TYR A 55 18.06 -15.73 5.75
C TYR A 55 18.90 -14.70 6.47
N THR A 56 20.19 -14.69 6.14
CA THR A 56 21.14 -13.77 6.75
C THR A 56 21.31 -12.57 5.81
N PRO A 57 21.18 -11.32 6.29
CA PRO A 57 20.73 -10.90 7.62
C PRO A 57 19.26 -10.42 7.60
N VAL A 58 18.32 -11.20 8.18
CA VAL A 58 17.04 -10.67 8.67
C VAL A 58 17.32 -9.95 10.00
N THR A 59 17.16 -8.63 9.99
CA THR A 59 17.23 -7.83 11.22
C THR A 59 15.86 -7.76 11.90
N ALA A 60 15.83 -7.42 13.19
CA ALA A 60 14.56 -7.11 13.89
C ALA A 60 13.79 -5.99 13.19
N ASP A 61 14.50 -5.02 12.62
CA ASP A 61 13.92 -3.95 11.82
C ASP A 61 13.27 -4.47 10.52
N ARG A 62 13.85 -5.48 9.85
CA ARG A 62 13.24 -6.10 8.66
C ARG A 62 11.95 -6.81 9.01
N GLN A 63 11.92 -7.51 10.14
CA GLN A 63 10.70 -8.14 10.65
C GLN A 63 9.64 -7.07 10.95
N THR A 64 10.03 -5.98 11.61
CA THR A 64 9.12 -4.87 11.91
C THR A 64 8.62 -4.21 10.64
N TYR A 65 9.48 -3.96 9.65
CA TYR A 65 9.11 -3.46 8.33
C TYR A 65 8.07 -4.35 7.64
N ALA A 66 8.22 -5.67 7.69
CA ALA A 66 7.21 -6.59 7.17
C ALA A 66 5.87 -6.45 7.91
N GLY A 67 5.92 -6.29 9.24
CA GLY A 67 4.75 -5.95 10.07
C GLY A 67 4.08 -4.64 9.64
N MET A 68 4.87 -3.59 9.35
CA MET A 68 4.35 -2.31 8.85
C MET A 68 3.63 -2.46 7.51
N VAL A 69 4.19 -3.24 6.58
CA VAL A 69 3.56 -3.53 5.28
C VAL A 69 2.23 -4.24 5.50
N SER A 70 2.19 -5.26 6.36
CA SER A 70 0.94 -5.97 6.71
C SER A 70 -0.11 -5.03 7.32
N ALA A 71 0.28 -4.14 8.22
CA ALA A 71 -0.64 -3.19 8.84
C ALA A 71 -1.19 -2.17 7.81
N MET A 72 -0.36 -1.72 6.87
CA MET A 72 -0.79 -0.86 5.77
C MET A 72 -1.73 -1.59 4.80
N ASP A 73 -1.44 -2.86 4.47
CA ASP A 73 -2.31 -3.68 3.61
C ASP A 73 -3.71 -3.84 4.23
N GLU A 74 -3.79 -4.13 5.52
CA GLU A 74 -5.07 -4.17 6.23
C GLU A 74 -5.77 -2.81 6.26
N ALA A 75 -5.02 -1.72 6.43
CA ALA A 75 -5.55 -0.36 6.37
C ALA A 75 -6.16 -0.05 4.98
N VAL A 76 -5.49 -0.45 3.89
CA VAL A 76 -6.00 -0.35 2.52
C VAL A 76 -7.26 -1.22 2.34
N ALA A 77 -7.27 -2.44 2.89
CA ALA A 77 -8.45 -3.30 2.87
C ALA A 77 -9.65 -2.65 3.59
N ASN A 78 -9.43 -1.99 4.72
CA ASN A 78 -10.50 -1.30 5.45
C ASN A 78 -11.10 -0.13 4.65
N VAL A 79 -10.25 0.66 3.98
CA VAL A 79 -10.71 1.75 3.12
C VAL A 79 -11.49 1.20 1.92
N THR A 80 -10.95 0.23 1.20
CA THR A 80 -11.62 -0.36 0.02
C THR A 80 -12.94 -1.05 0.39
N ARG A 81 -13.02 -1.72 1.55
CA ARG A 81 -14.29 -2.25 2.08
C ARG A 81 -15.31 -1.17 2.38
N ALA A 82 -14.88 0.00 2.87
CA ALA A 82 -15.81 1.12 3.06
C ALA A 82 -16.39 1.63 1.74
N PHE A 83 -15.58 1.70 0.67
CA PHE A 83 -16.07 1.99 -0.67
C PHE A 83 -17.04 0.91 -1.18
N GLN A 84 -16.72 -0.36 -0.99
CA GLN A 84 -17.62 -1.48 -1.34
C GLN A 84 -18.94 -1.42 -0.58
N GLY A 85 -18.91 -1.07 0.71
CA GLY A 85 -20.08 -0.95 1.58
C GLY A 85 -21.05 0.16 1.18
N ARG A 86 -20.62 1.12 0.34
CA ARG A 86 -21.52 2.13 -0.28
C ARG A 86 -22.39 1.54 -1.40
N GLY A 87 -22.14 0.30 -1.80
CA GLY A 87 -22.91 -0.46 -2.77
C GLY A 87 -22.21 -0.59 -4.14
N PRO A 88 -22.69 -1.52 -4.99
CA PRO A 88 -22.02 -1.87 -6.25
C PRO A 88 -21.82 -0.68 -7.19
N ALA A 89 -22.84 0.18 -7.33
CA ALA A 89 -22.75 1.35 -8.21
C ALA A 89 -21.65 2.33 -7.80
N PHE A 90 -21.46 2.54 -6.49
CA PHE A 90 -20.40 3.42 -5.98
C PHE A 90 -19.02 2.80 -6.19
N TRP A 91 -18.89 1.50 -5.91
CA TRP A 91 -17.63 0.76 -6.04
C TRP A 91 -17.15 0.59 -7.47
N GLU A 92 -18.05 0.32 -8.42
CA GLU A 92 -17.73 0.22 -9.84
C GLU A 92 -17.47 1.58 -10.48
N ASN A 93 -18.04 2.66 -9.92
CA ASN A 93 -17.75 4.04 -10.32
C ASN A 93 -16.54 4.65 -9.57
N THR A 94 -15.74 3.83 -8.87
CA THR A 94 -14.51 4.29 -8.19
C THR A 94 -13.27 3.82 -8.94
N LEU A 95 -12.41 4.76 -9.35
CA LEU A 95 -11.05 4.46 -9.79
C LEU A 95 -10.10 4.55 -8.60
N THR A 96 -9.42 3.45 -8.29
CA THR A 96 -8.38 3.36 -7.27
C THR A 96 -7.02 3.32 -7.95
N VAL A 97 -6.11 4.18 -7.49
CA VAL A 97 -4.69 4.16 -7.86
C VAL A 97 -3.90 3.91 -6.59
N PHE A 98 -3.08 2.87 -6.60
CA PHE A 98 -2.12 2.60 -5.55
C PHE A 98 -0.72 2.74 -6.13
N THR A 99 0.16 3.47 -5.45
CA THR A 99 1.55 3.62 -5.86
C THR A 99 2.46 3.94 -4.66
N THR A 100 3.77 3.86 -4.87
CA THR A 100 4.81 4.31 -3.92
C THR A 100 5.44 5.63 -4.39
N ASP A 101 5.98 6.41 -3.46
CA ASP A 101 6.67 7.67 -3.75
C ASP A 101 8.07 7.46 -4.36
N ASN A 102 8.71 6.33 -4.03
CA ASN A 102 10.02 5.91 -4.50
C ASN A 102 10.24 4.41 -4.24
N GLY A 103 11.36 3.87 -4.73
CA GLY A 103 11.83 2.54 -4.33
C GLY A 103 12.20 2.45 -2.84
N GLY A 104 12.32 1.24 -2.32
CA GLY A 104 12.61 0.98 -0.91
C GLY A 104 13.99 1.46 -0.48
N ILE A 105 14.15 1.73 0.81
CA ILE A 105 15.41 2.08 1.50
C ILE A 105 15.47 1.39 2.86
N GLY A 106 16.68 1.24 3.42
CA GLY A 106 16.86 0.60 4.73
C GLY A 106 16.42 -0.84 4.67
N GLN A 107 15.32 -1.17 5.36
CA GLN A 107 14.75 -2.52 5.36
C GLN A 107 13.87 -2.81 4.14
N GLY A 108 13.58 -1.83 3.27
CA GLY A 108 12.92 -2.09 1.98
C GLY A 108 13.79 -2.94 1.05
N ASN A 109 13.16 -3.73 0.17
CA ASN A 109 13.87 -4.57 -0.78
C ASN A 109 13.36 -4.31 -2.20
N ASN A 110 14.30 -4.04 -3.11
CA ASN A 110 14.02 -3.74 -4.52
C ASN A 110 14.47 -4.86 -5.46
N TRP A 111 14.91 -6.00 -4.93
CA TRP A 111 15.34 -7.14 -5.74
C TRP A 111 14.28 -7.52 -6.79
N PRO A 112 14.66 -7.77 -8.05
CA PRO A 112 16.03 -7.87 -8.60
C PRO A 112 16.60 -6.53 -9.13
N LEU A 113 15.94 -5.41 -8.89
CA LEU A 113 16.32 -4.12 -9.45
C LEU A 113 17.56 -3.55 -8.75
N ARG A 114 18.41 -2.88 -9.53
CA ARG A 114 19.59 -2.19 -9.03
C ARG A 114 19.19 -0.94 -8.27
N GLY A 115 19.79 -0.70 -7.10
CA GLY A 115 19.65 0.56 -6.36
C GLY A 115 18.46 0.63 -5.40
N ARG A 116 18.20 1.83 -4.91
CA ARG A 116 17.25 2.15 -3.82
C ARG A 116 16.86 3.63 -3.85
N LYS A 117 15.97 4.07 -2.95
CA LYS A 117 15.69 5.52 -2.74
C LYS A 117 16.99 6.33 -2.73
N MET A 118 16.93 7.54 -3.29
CA MET A 118 18.07 8.45 -3.50
C MET A 118 19.05 8.04 -4.60
N THR A 119 18.71 7.04 -5.44
CA THR A 119 19.48 6.69 -6.63
C THR A 119 18.58 6.76 -7.87
N LEU A 120 19.18 7.03 -9.04
CA LEU A 120 18.47 7.05 -10.32
C LEU A 120 18.32 5.66 -10.97
N TRP A 121 18.78 4.61 -10.29
CA TRP A 121 18.60 3.25 -10.77
C TRP A 121 17.15 2.80 -10.61
N GLU A 122 16.74 1.78 -11.36
CA GLU A 122 15.37 1.22 -11.32
C GLU A 122 14.87 0.92 -9.90
N GLY A 123 15.71 0.41 -9.00
CA GLY A 123 15.32 0.14 -7.62
C GLY A 123 15.08 1.40 -6.78
N GLY A 124 15.40 2.58 -7.27
CA GLY A 124 15.08 3.87 -6.67
C GLY A 124 13.90 4.60 -7.32
N THR A 125 13.75 4.46 -8.64
CA THR A 125 12.80 5.26 -9.44
C THR A 125 11.61 4.46 -9.99
N ARG A 126 11.73 3.14 -10.17
CA ARG A 126 10.62 2.29 -10.63
C ARG A 126 9.69 1.99 -9.46
N ALA A 127 8.55 2.68 -9.42
CA ALA A 127 7.54 2.55 -8.40
C ALA A 127 6.69 1.27 -8.56
N ILE A 128 6.34 0.63 -7.44
CA ILE A 128 5.22 -0.31 -7.38
C ILE A 128 3.94 0.49 -7.61
N GLY A 129 3.07 0.04 -8.49
CA GLY A 129 1.74 0.61 -8.62
C GLY A 129 0.76 -0.28 -9.36
N PHE A 130 -0.52 -0.04 -9.11
CA PHE A 130 -1.63 -0.66 -9.84
C PHE A 130 -2.83 0.30 -9.88
N ILE A 131 -3.70 0.07 -10.85
CA ILE A 131 -4.95 0.80 -11.02
C ILE A 131 -6.12 -0.18 -11.08
N ARG A 132 -7.27 0.19 -10.54
CA ARG A 132 -8.46 -0.65 -10.48
C ARG A 132 -9.73 0.17 -10.54
N GLY A 133 -10.74 -0.32 -11.27
CA GLY A 133 -12.11 0.18 -11.20
C GLY A 133 -12.51 1.03 -12.41
N ALA A 134 -13.26 2.10 -12.17
CA ALA A 134 -13.93 2.88 -13.21
C ALA A 134 -13.01 3.31 -14.36
N GLY A 135 -13.45 3.12 -15.60
CA GLY A 135 -12.69 3.48 -16.80
C GLY A 135 -11.66 2.44 -17.27
N ILE A 136 -11.42 1.38 -16.51
CA ILE A 136 -10.56 0.26 -16.94
C ILE A 136 -11.42 -0.79 -17.68
N ALA A 137 -11.04 -1.12 -18.91
CA ALA A 137 -11.77 -2.11 -19.70
C ALA A 137 -11.72 -3.50 -19.01
N PRO A 138 -12.83 -4.26 -18.94
CA PRO A 138 -12.88 -5.51 -18.19
C PRO A 138 -11.83 -6.55 -18.60
N HIS A 139 -11.47 -6.62 -19.88
CA HIS A 139 -10.46 -7.55 -20.40
C HIS A 139 -9.03 -7.22 -19.94
N LEU A 140 -8.81 -6.02 -19.36
CA LEU A 140 -7.53 -5.62 -18.78
C LEU A 140 -7.43 -5.95 -17.29
N ALA A 141 -8.51 -6.39 -16.64
CA ALA A 141 -8.48 -6.78 -15.23
C ALA A 141 -7.52 -7.97 -15.05
N GLY A 142 -6.58 -7.85 -14.10
CA GLY A 142 -5.53 -8.85 -13.86
C GLY A 142 -4.42 -8.88 -14.91
N SER A 143 -4.44 -7.99 -15.92
CA SER A 143 -3.34 -7.84 -16.86
C SER A 143 -2.19 -7.02 -16.27
N VAL A 144 -1.01 -7.14 -16.87
CA VAL A 144 0.17 -6.33 -16.57
C VAL A 144 0.52 -5.51 -17.81
N SER A 145 0.59 -4.19 -17.64
CA SER A 145 1.15 -3.30 -18.65
C SER A 145 2.63 -3.04 -18.37
N THR A 146 3.46 -3.11 -19.41
CA THR A 146 4.88 -2.73 -19.37
C THR A 146 5.14 -1.35 -19.97
N ALA A 147 4.09 -0.65 -20.41
CA ALA A 147 4.20 0.71 -20.90
C ALA A 147 4.60 1.67 -19.78
N MET A 148 5.33 2.74 -20.13
CA MET A 148 5.62 3.80 -19.18
C MET A 148 4.32 4.56 -18.85
N MET A 149 4.09 4.77 -17.56
CA MET A 149 3.05 5.66 -17.05
C MET A 149 3.72 7.00 -16.74
N HIS A 150 3.24 8.08 -17.37
CA HIS A 150 3.72 9.45 -17.19
C HIS A 150 2.76 10.23 -16.31
#